data_AF-A0A938IIU2-F1
#
_entry.id   AF-A0A938IIU2-F1
#
_cell.length_a   1.000
_cell.length_b   1.000
_cell.length_c   1.000
_cell.angle_alpha   90.00
_cell.angle_beta   90.00
_cell.angle_gamma   90.00
#
_symmetry.space_group_name_H-M   'P 1'
#
loop_
_entity.id
_entity.type
_entity.pdbx_description
1 polymer ?
#
loop_
_entity_poly.entity_id
_entity_poly.type
_entity_poly.pdbx_seq_one_letter_code
_entity_poly.pdbx_strand_id
1 'polypeptide(L)'
;MGDDSPVDRLEGANDGSSWRDGLDRLVRARGRMASEVGLIVVDHGSRLDETNRFIHTVCGAVRRSGPFAIIEPAHMDLASPSVDDAFRSCVSAGARLVIASPFFLLPGRHWSEDIPSLLDAAAARHPGVEWLVAPPLGTHPLLAEILLRRIAELE
;
A
#
# COMPACT_ATOMS: atom_id res chain seq x y z
N MET A 1 7.80 20.16 -34.78
CA MET A 1 7.68 18.86 -34.08
C MET A 1 7.71 19.20 -32.60
N GLY A 2 6.53 19.27 -31.99
CA GLY A 2 6.39 19.67 -30.59
C GLY A 2 6.97 18.59 -29.68
N ASP A 3 7.76 19.05 -28.72
CA ASP A 3 8.23 18.30 -27.57
C ASP A 3 7.01 17.90 -26.74
N ASP A 4 6.59 16.65 -26.88
CA ASP A 4 5.45 16.08 -26.15
C ASP A 4 6.02 15.37 -24.92
N SER A 5 6.47 16.17 -23.95
CA SER A 5 7.06 15.67 -22.71
C SER A 5 5.98 15.01 -21.84
N PRO A 6 6.23 13.84 -21.21
CA PRO A 6 5.26 13.13 -20.39
C PRO A 6 4.67 13.93 -19.21
N VAL A 7 5.26 15.08 -18.89
CA VAL A 7 4.81 16.00 -17.83
C VAL A 7 3.56 16.79 -18.22
N ASP A 8 3.35 17.07 -19.51
CA ASP A 8 2.26 17.95 -19.97
C ASP A 8 0.90 17.23 -20.08
N ARG A 9 0.86 15.90 -19.86
CA ARG A 9 -0.39 15.11 -19.85
C ARG A 9 -1.01 14.97 -18.45
N LEU A 10 -0.47 15.64 -17.44
CA LEU A 10 -0.88 15.48 -16.04
C LEU A 10 -1.73 16.64 -15.49
N GLU A 11 -2.39 17.42 -16.34
CA GLU A 11 -3.41 18.40 -15.92
C GLU A 11 -4.74 17.74 -15.47
N GLY A 12 -4.84 16.41 -15.44
CA GLY A 12 -6.09 15.68 -15.10
C GLY A 12 -6.18 15.06 -13.71
N ALA A 13 -5.13 15.09 -12.88
CA ALA A 13 -5.10 14.34 -11.61
C ALA A 13 -5.61 15.12 -10.39
N ASN A 14 -6.34 16.22 -10.61
CA ASN A 14 -6.87 17.07 -9.55
C ASN A 14 -8.38 16.86 -9.38
N ASP A 15 -8.79 15.69 -8.87
CA ASP A 15 -10.04 15.61 -8.12
C ASP A 15 -9.90 14.63 -6.95
N GLY A 16 -10.36 15.04 -5.77
CA GLY A 16 -10.33 14.24 -4.55
C GLY A 16 -11.28 13.03 -4.55
N SER A 17 -11.85 12.66 -5.70
CA SER A 17 -12.86 11.60 -5.88
C SER A 17 -12.35 10.39 -6.69
N SER A 18 -11.40 10.57 -7.61
CA SER A 18 -11.04 9.59 -8.64
C SER A 18 -10.43 8.30 -8.08
N TRP A 19 -9.61 8.38 -7.02
CA TRP A 19 -9.00 7.21 -6.41
C TRP A 19 -9.97 6.40 -5.56
N ARG A 20 -10.96 7.04 -4.91
CA ARG A 20 -12.01 6.35 -4.14
C ARG A 20 -12.86 5.49 -5.07
N ASP A 21 -13.28 6.07 -6.18
CA ASP A 21 -14.01 5.33 -7.21
C ASP A 21 -13.16 4.21 -7.81
N GLY A 22 -11.84 4.43 -7.94
CA GLY A 22 -10.89 3.40 -8.34
C GLY A 22 -10.85 2.21 -7.38
N LEU A 23 -10.74 2.47 -6.08
CA LEU A 23 -10.78 1.42 -5.05
C LEU A 23 -12.13 0.70 -5.06
N ASP A 24 -13.23 1.44 -5.13
CA ASP A 24 -14.58 0.90 -5.20
C ASP A 24 -14.77 -0.01 -6.42
N ARG A 25 -14.27 0.40 -7.60
CA ARG A 25 -14.27 -0.43 -8.80
C ARG A 25 -13.43 -1.69 -8.62
N LEU A 26 -12.23 -1.59 -8.05
CA LEU A 26 -11.36 -2.74 -7.78
C LEU A 26 -12.06 -3.76 -6.87
N VAL A 27 -12.62 -3.28 -5.76
CA VAL A 27 -13.29 -4.12 -4.75
C VAL A 27 -14.52 -4.81 -5.36
N ARG A 28 -15.35 -4.07 -6.11
CA ARG A 28 -16.52 -4.63 -6.82
C ARG A 28 -16.12 -5.63 -7.91
N ALA A 29 -15.07 -5.37 -8.67
CA ALA A 29 -14.59 -6.27 -9.72
C ALA A 29 -14.11 -7.62 -9.16
N ARG A 30 -13.74 -7.69 -7.88
CA ARG A 30 -13.40 -8.92 -7.16
C ARG A 30 -14.61 -9.56 -6.44
N GLY A 31 -15.80 -8.99 -6.55
CA GLY A 31 -17.00 -9.47 -5.86
C GLY A 31 -16.82 -9.47 -4.34
N ARG A 32 -16.23 -8.40 -3.80
CA ARG A 32 -15.98 -8.21 -2.36
C ARG A 32 -16.65 -6.94 -1.86
N MET A 33 -16.83 -6.85 -0.55
CA MET A 33 -17.11 -5.61 0.17
C MET A 33 -15.82 -5.01 0.73
N ALA A 34 -15.75 -3.68 0.94
CA ALA A 34 -14.56 -3.04 1.50
C ALA A 34 -14.18 -3.57 2.90
N SER A 35 -15.16 -4.05 3.66
CA SER A 35 -14.97 -4.72 4.96
C SER A 35 -14.33 -6.11 4.86
N GLU A 36 -14.34 -6.73 3.68
CA GLU A 36 -13.71 -8.03 3.40
C GLU A 36 -12.32 -7.86 2.78
N VAL A 37 -11.81 -6.63 2.69
CA VAL A 37 -10.48 -6.33 2.16
C VAL A 37 -9.53 -5.98 3.30
N GLY A 38 -8.46 -6.75 3.41
CA GLY A 38 -7.31 -6.45 4.25
C GLY A 38 -6.27 -5.67 3.46
N LEU A 39 -5.80 -4.55 4.01
CA LEU A 39 -4.67 -3.80 3.47
C LEU A 39 -3.44 -4.03 4.35
N ILE A 40 -2.37 -4.56 3.77
CA ILE A 40 -1.07 -4.64 4.43
C ILE A 40 -0.21 -3.50 3.92
N VAL A 41 0.27 -2.61 4.79
CA VAL A 41 1.28 -1.60 4.43
C VAL A 41 2.65 -2.17 4.76
N VAL A 42 3.47 -2.36 3.73
CA VAL A 42 4.74 -3.10 3.82
C VAL A 42 5.93 -2.17 3.70
N ASP A 43 6.85 -2.16 4.66
CA ASP A 43 8.17 -1.56 4.49
C ASP A 43 9.28 -2.65 4.54
N HIS A 44 10.56 -2.25 4.55
CA HIS A 44 11.67 -3.19 4.61
C HIS A 44 11.89 -3.79 5.99
N GLY A 45 11.50 -3.09 7.05
CA GLY A 45 11.96 -3.28 8.41
C GLY A 45 13.37 -2.72 8.66
N SER A 46 13.66 -2.48 9.94
CA SER A 46 14.91 -1.93 10.44
C SER A 46 15.34 -2.67 11.69
N ARG A 47 16.66 -2.67 11.97
CA ARG A 47 17.19 -3.14 13.25
C ARG A 47 16.89 -2.17 14.41
N LEU A 48 16.43 -0.96 14.11
CA LEU A 48 16.04 0.04 15.09
C LEU A 48 14.52 0.04 15.29
N ASP A 49 14.07 -0.37 16.47
CA ASP A 49 12.65 -0.47 16.81
C ASP A 49 11.89 0.85 16.60
N GLU A 50 12.54 1.98 16.85
CA GLU A 50 11.95 3.30 16.63
C GLU A 50 11.57 3.56 15.17
N THR A 51 12.36 3.05 14.22
CA THR A 51 12.05 3.15 12.79
C THR A 51 10.85 2.29 12.44
N ASN A 52 10.78 1.07 13.00
CA ASN A 52 9.68 0.14 12.76
C ASN A 52 8.34 0.70 13.26
N ARG A 53 8.32 1.54 14.29
CA ARG A 53 7.09 2.20 14.77
C ARG A 53 6.48 3.17 13.75
N PHE A 54 7.27 3.69 12.80
CA PHE A 54 6.78 4.67 11.84
C PHE A 54 5.66 4.12 10.94
N ILE A 55 5.76 2.84 10.54
CA ILE A 55 4.75 2.22 9.66
C ILE A 55 3.37 2.17 10.31
N HIS A 56 3.28 2.06 11.64
CA HIS A 56 2.02 2.13 12.37
C HIS A 56 1.36 3.51 12.24
N THR A 57 2.15 4.59 12.23
CA THR A 57 1.65 5.94 12.01
C THR A 57 1.08 6.08 10.60
N VAL A 58 1.75 5.48 9.60
CA VAL A 58 1.26 5.43 8.21
C VAL A 58 -0.06 4.67 8.14
N CYS A 59 -0.15 3.47 8.72
CA CYS A 59 -1.41 2.70 8.79
C CYS A 59 -2.53 3.51 9.44
N GLY A 60 -2.24 4.25 10.51
CA GLY A 60 -3.21 5.13 11.17
C GLY A 60 -3.71 6.25 10.26
N ALA A 61 -2.83 6.86 9.46
CA ALA A 61 -3.21 7.86 8.47
C ALA A 61 -4.07 7.27 7.35
N VAL A 62 -3.68 6.11 6.81
CA VAL A 62 -4.45 5.40 5.78
C VAL A 62 -5.84 5.03 6.30
N ARG A 63 -5.95 4.58 7.55
CA ARG A 63 -7.24 4.26 8.19
C ARG A 63 -8.20 5.44 8.26
N ARG A 64 -7.70 6.65 8.50
CA ARG A 64 -8.52 7.87 8.55
C ARG A 64 -8.96 8.35 7.16
N SER A 65 -8.20 8.00 6.13
CA SER A 65 -8.41 8.50 4.77
C SER A 65 -9.17 7.53 3.87
N GLY A 66 -8.95 6.21 4.02
CA GLY A 66 -9.44 5.17 3.10
C GLY A 66 -10.73 4.46 3.56
N PRO A 67 -11.31 3.60 2.70
CA PRO A 67 -12.54 2.85 3.01
C PRO A 67 -12.30 1.53 3.76
N PHE A 68 -11.05 1.12 3.95
CA PHE A 68 -10.70 -0.20 4.50
C PHE A 68 -10.71 -0.22 6.03
N ALA A 69 -11.39 -1.21 6.60
CA ALA A 69 -11.44 -1.42 8.05
C ALA A 69 -10.32 -2.33 8.57
N ILE A 70 -9.78 -3.21 7.72
CA ILE A 70 -8.71 -4.14 8.07
C ILE A 70 -7.42 -3.59 7.48
N ILE A 71 -6.54 -3.06 8.33
CA ILE A 71 -5.28 -2.44 7.91
C ILE A 71 -4.21 -2.91 8.88
N GLU A 72 -3.18 -3.56 8.36
CA GLU A 72 -2.09 -4.14 9.13
C GLU A 72 -0.73 -3.61 8.65
N PRO A 73 0.18 -3.26 9.55
CA PRO A 73 1.58 -3.03 9.18
C PRO A 73 2.29 -4.36 8.94
N ALA A 74 3.30 -4.35 8.09
CA ALA A 74 4.24 -5.46 7.97
C ALA A 74 5.64 -4.96 7.60
N HIS A 75 6.63 -5.72 8.04
CA HIS A 75 8.02 -5.58 7.62
C HIS A 75 8.37 -6.78 6.72
N MET A 76 9.06 -6.52 5.61
CA MET A 76 9.56 -7.59 4.74
C MET A 76 10.59 -8.47 5.46
N ASP A 77 11.46 -7.84 6.25
CA ASP A 77 12.56 -8.49 6.96
C ASP A 77 12.88 -7.73 8.25
N LEU A 78 13.83 -8.23 9.05
CA LEU A 78 14.48 -7.56 10.18
C LEU A 78 13.61 -7.22 11.39
N ALA A 79 12.29 -7.26 11.26
CA ALA A 79 11.35 -6.86 12.30
C ALA A 79 10.02 -7.61 12.21
N SER A 80 9.26 -7.56 13.31
CA SER A 80 7.88 -8.04 13.37
C SER A 80 6.92 -6.86 13.52
N PRO A 81 5.68 -6.95 13.01
CA PRO A 81 5.07 -8.12 12.35
C PRO A 81 5.63 -8.39 10.94
N SER A 82 5.77 -9.67 10.60
CA SER A 82 6.13 -10.08 9.23
C SER A 82 4.92 -9.96 8.29
N VAL A 83 5.15 -10.05 6.97
CA VAL A 83 4.06 -10.14 5.98
C VAL A 83 3.13 -11.32 6.28
N ASP A 84 3.68 -12.44 6.75
CA ASP A 84 2.91 -13.63 7.16
C ASP A 84 1.99 -13.37 8.36
N ASP A 85 2.50 -12.66 9.37
CA ASP A 85 1.73 -12.29 10.56
C ASP A 85 0.59 -11.33 10.20
N ALA A 86 0.89 -10.31 9.38
CA ALA A 86 -0.09 -9.33 8.93
C ALA A 86 -1.17 -9.97 8.05
N PHE A 87 -0.81 -10.89 7.16
CA PHE A 87 -1.76 -11.65 6.35
C PHE A 87 -2.70 -12.47 7.23
N ARG A 88 -2.15 -13.22 8.19
CA ARG A 88 -2.94 -14.01 9.14
C ARG A 88 -3.87 -13.13 9.97
N SER A 89 -3.42 -11.95 10.39
CA SER A 89 -4.26 -10.97 11.10
C SER A 89 -5.42 -10.48 10.22
N CYS A 90 -5.14 -10.12 8.96
CA CYS A 90 -6.17 -9.73 8.00
C CYS A 90 -7.23 -10.82 7.83
N VAL A 91 -6.82 -12.07 7.62
CA VAL A 91 -7.73 -13.20 7.46
C VAL A 91 -8.56 -13.45 8.72
N SER A 92 -7.93 -13.37 9.90
CA SER A 92 -8.62 -13.53 11.18
C SER A 92 -9.66 -12.42 11.42
N ALA A 93 -9.44 -11.23 10.89
CA ALA A 93 -10.38 -10.11 10.90
C ALA A 93 -11.49 -10.23 9.83
N GLY A 94 -11.48 -11.29 9.01
CA GLY A 94 -12.51 -11.57 8.01
C GLY A 94 -12.15 -11.15 6.58
N ALA A 95 -10.89 -10.79 6.30
CA ALA A 95 -10.46 -10.48 4.95
C ALA A 95 -10.54 -11.73 4.04
N ARG A 96 -11.11 -11.54 2.85
CA ARG A 96 -11.15 -12.52 1.75
C ARG A 96 -10.33 -12.07 0.54
N LEU A 97 -9.88 -10.83 0.55
CA LEU A 97 -8.90 -10.26 -0.36
C LEU A 97 -7.88 -9.49 0.48
N VAL A 98 -6.59 -9.77 0.28
CA VAL A 98 -5.49 -9.05 0.91
C VAL A 98 -4.73 -8.24 -0.14
N ILE A 99 -4.60 -6.94 0.07
CA ILE A 99 -3.81 -6.06 -0.80
C ILE A 99 -2.57 -5.64 -0.04
N ALA A 100 -1.38 -5.95 -0.56
CA ALA A 100 -0.14 -5.40 -0.04
C ALA A 100 0.19 -4.09 -0.77
N SER A 101 0.40 -3.03 0.00
CA SER A 101 0.82 -1.71 -0.47
C SER A 101 2.26 -1.47 -0.02
N PRO A 102 3.25 -1.53 -0.92
CA PRO A 102 4.63 -1.25 -0.58
C PRO A 102 4.83 0.24 -0.26
N PHE A 103 5.34 0.54 0.93
CA PHE A 103 5.77 1.88 1.33
C PHE A 103 7.20 2.15 0.84
N PHE A 104 7.39 2.00 -0.48
CA PHE A 104 8.68 2.16 -1.18
C PHE A 104 8.60 3.27 -2.21
N LEU A 105 9.67 4.03 -2.37
CA LEU A 105 9.75 5.10 -3.38
C LEU A 105 10.12 4.57 -4.77
N LEU A 106 10.95 3.52 -4.85
CA LEU A 106 11.49 3.05 -6.13
C LEU A 106 10.97 1.64 -6.45
N PRO A 107 10.72 1.33 -7.74
CA PRO A 107 10.53 -0.04 -8.16
C PRO A 107 11.84 -0.83 -8.00
N GLY A 108 11.71 -2.12 -7.75
CA GLY A 108 12.84 -3.02 -7.60
C GLY A 108 12.42 -4.41 -7.18
N ARG A 109 13.41 -5.31 -7.04
CA ARG A 109 13.21 -6.73 -6.71
C ARG A 109 12.32 -6.97 -5.51
N HIS A 110 12.48 -6.16 -4.46
CA HIS A 110 11.68 -6.24 -3.24
C HIS A 110 10.16 -6.11 -3.51
N TRP A 111 9.78 -5.24 -4.43
CA TRP A 111 8.39 -5.07 -4.83
C TRP A 111 7.95 -6.13 -5.84
N SER A 112 8.73 -6.41 -6.88
CA SER A 112 8.31 -7.24 -8.01
C SER A 112 8.42 -8.75 -7.78
N GLU A 113 9.25 -9.19 -6.82
CA GLU A 113 9.53 -10.60 -6.57
C GLU A 113 9.30 -10.98 -5.10
N ASP A 114 9.89 -10.25 -4.16
CA ASP A 114 9.94 -10.68 -2.76
C ASP A 114 8.57 -10.56 -2.07
N ILE A 115 7.88 -9.41 -2.16
CA ILE A 115 6.53 -9.25 -1.59
C ILE A 115 5.54 -10.29 -2.18
N PRO A 116 5.43 -10.47 -3.51
CA PRO A 116 4.62 -11.54 -4.09
C PRO A 116 4.95 -12.92 -3.51
N SER A 117 6.23 -13.27 -3.40
CA SER A 117 6.66 -14.57 -2.86
C SER A 117 6.25 -14.75 -1.39
N LEU A 118 6.36 -13.70 -0.57
CA LEU A 118 5.92 -13.72 0.83
C LEU A 118 4.40 -13.87 0.94
N LEU A 119 3.63 -13.22 0.07
CA LEU A 119 2.18 -13.33 0.04
C LEU A 119 1.72 -14.72 -0.43
N ASP A 120 2.38 -15.31 -1.43
CA ASP A 120 2.11 -16.68 -1.88
C ASP A 120 2.31 -17.68 -0.75
N ALA A 121 3.42 -17.57 -0.01
CA ALA A 121 3.70 -18.44 1.13
C ALA A 121 2.64 -18.28 2.24
N ALA A 122 2.23 -17.05 2.54
CA ALA A 122 1.19 -16.79 3.54
C ALA A 122 -0.18 -17.33 3.10
N ALA A 123 -0.57 -17.06 1.85
CA ALA A 123 -1.86 -17.44 1.27
C ALA A 123 -2.03 -18.96 1.10
N ALA A 124 -0.93 -19.72 0.92
CA ALA A 124 -0.97 -21.18 0.84
C ALA A 124 -1.63 -21.84 2.07
N ARG A 125 -1.62 -21.17 3.23
CA ARG A 125 -2.25 -21.65 4.47
C ARG A 125 -3.70 -21.17 4.65
N HIS A 126 -4.21 -20.34 3.74
CA HIS A 126 -5.54 -19.74 3.79
C HIS A 126 -6.29 -19.93 2.44
N PRO A 127 -6.73 -21.16 2.12
CA PRO A 127 -7.42 -21.43 0.86
C PRO A 127 -8.65 -20.54 0.68
N GLY A 128 -8.77 -19.93 -0.52
CA GLY A 128 -9.89 -19.05 -0.86
C GLY A 128 -9.69 -17.58 -0.51
N VAL A 129 -8.56 -17.20 0.10
CA VAL A 129 -8.16 -15.80 0.27
C VAL A 129 -7.31 -15.38 -0.92
N GLU A 130 -7.77 -14.37 -1.66
CA GLU A 130 -7.02 -13.79 -2.79
C GLU A 130 -6.01 -12.76 -2.29
N TRP A 131 -4.94 -12.52 -3.06
CA TRP A 131 -4.00 -11.45 -2.78
C TRP A 131 -3.64 -10.62 -4.02
N LEU A 132 -3.30 -9.35 -3.79
CA LEU A 132 -2.82 -8.40 -4.80
C LEU A 132 -1.65 -7.58 -4.24
N VAL A 133 -0.80 -7.07 -5.12
CA VAL A 133 0.28 -6.12 -4.78
C VAL A 133 0.03 -4.83 -5.53
N ALA A 134 -0.03 -3.71 -4.80
CA ALA A 134 -0.11 -2.38 -5.40
C ALA A 134 1.27 -1.95 -5.96
N PRO A 135 1.31 -0.99 -6.90
CA PRO A 135 2.57 -0.34 -7.28
C PRO A 135 3.24 0.34 -6.06
N PRO A 136 4.57 0.50 -6.05
CA PRO A 136 5.24 1.36 -5.08
C PRO A 136 4.80 2.81 -5.25
N LEU A 137 5.10 3.68 -4.28
CA LEU A 137 4.76 5.10 -4.34
C LEU A 137 5.36 5.78 -5.59
N GLY A 138 6.55 5.36 -6.01
CA GLY A 138 7.10 5.72 -7.32
C GLY A 138 7.26 7.23 -7.51
N THR A 139 6.91 7.69 -8.71
CA THR A 139 6.84 9.11 -9.09
C THR A 139 5.40 9.62 -9.07
N HIS A 140 4.56 9.13 -8.15
CA HIS A 140 3.18 9.57 -8.05
C HIS A 140 3.11 11.12 -7.92
N PRO A 141 2.26 11.83 -8.68
CA PRO A 141 2.26 13.30 -8.73
C PRO A 141 2.18 13.98 -7.35
N LEU A 142 1.43 13.39 -6.42
CA LEU A 142 1.33 13.90 -5.03
C LEU A 142 2.66 13.90 -4.26
N LEU A 143 3.65 13.07 -4.63
CA LEU A 143 4.96 13.11 -3.99
C LEU A 143 5.71 14.41 -4.29
N ALA A 144 5.58 14.95 -5.50
CA ALA A 144 6.17 16.25 -5.84
C ALA A 144 5.55 17.36 -4.97
N GLU A 145 4.23 17.33 -4.79
CA GLU A 145 3.54 18.26 -3.91
C GLU A 145 3.99 18.11 -2.45
N ILE A 146 4.12 16.88 -1.94
CA ILE A 146 4.63 16.61 -0.59
C ILE A 146 6.04 17.20 -0.42
N LEU A 147 6.95 16.99 -1.38
CA LEU A 147 8.31 17.53 -1.32
C LEU A 147 8.30 19.06 -1.22
N LEU A 148 7.52 19.73 -2.06
CA LEU A 148 7.39 21.20 -2.03
C LEU A 148 6.79 21.70 -0.72
N ARG A 149 5.76 21.02 -0.18
CA ARG A 149 5.16 21.37 1.11
C ARG A 149 6.16 21.22 2.26
N ARG A 150 6.99 20.17 2.27
CA ARG A 150 8.04 19.97 3.28
C ARG A 150 9.11 21.06 3.22
N ILE A 151 9.44 21.57 2.04
CA ILE A 151 10.36 22.71 1.88
C ILE A 151 9.72 23.98 2.42
N ALA A 152 8.43 24.20 2.15
CA ALA A 152 7.70 25.37 2.64
C ALA A 152 7.58 25.42 4.17
N GLU A 153 7.78 24.31 4.89
CA GLU A 153 7.84 24.29 6.36
C GLU A 153 9.13 24.89 6.94
N LEU A 154 10.13 25.22 6.11
CA LEU A 154 11.37 25.87 6.55
C LEU A 154 11.17 27.37 6.84
N GLU A 155 10.00 27.93 6.52
CA GLU A 155 9.60 29.32 6.73
C GLU A 155 8.36 29.44 7.65
#